data_AF-A0A485JHD3-F1
#
_entry.id   AF-A0A485JHD3-F1
#
_cell.length_a   1.000
_cell.length_b   1.000
_cell.length_c   1.000
_cell.angle_alpha   90.00
_cell.angle_beta   90.00
_cell.angle_gamma   90.00
#
_symmetry.space_group_name_H-M   'P 1'
#
loop_
_entity.id
_entity.type
_entity.pdbx_description
1 polymer ?
#
loop_
_entity_poly.entity_id
_entity_poly.type
_entity_poly.pdbx_seq_one_letter_code
_entity_poly.pdbx_strand_id
1 'polypeptide(L)' 'MKREEIADLMAFVVVAEERSFTRAAARLSMAQSALSQIVRRIEERLGLRLSDANHAQRCTH' A
#
# COMPACT_ATOMS: atom_id res chain seq x y z
N MET A 1 -11.71 17.42 2.38
CA MET A 1 -11.09 16.07 2.38
C MET A 1 -11.40 15.42 1.05
N LYS A 2 -10.37 15.08 0.25
CA LYS A 2 -10.58 14.52 -1.09
C LYS A 2 -10.94 13.04 -0.99
N ARG A 3 -11.86 12.56 -1.81
CA ARG A 3 -12.35 11.17 -1.77
C ARG A 3 -11.24 10.15 -2.08
N GLU A 4 -10.26 10.57 -2.88
CA GLU A 4 -9.03 9.82 -3.16
C GLU A 4 -8.21 9.57 -1.88
N GLU A 5 -8.12 10.54 -0.96
CA GLU A 5 -7.36 10.39 0.29
C GLU A 5 -7.96 9.35 1.23
N ILE A 6 -9.29 9.22 1.22
CA ILE A 6 -10.01 8.22 2.01
C ILE A 6 -9.76 6.83 1.41
N ALA A 7 -9.84 6.69 0.10
CA ALA A 7 -9.55 5.43 -0.58
C ALA A 7 -8.09 5.00 -0.36
N ASP A 8 -7.15 5.95 -0.42
CA ASP A 8 -5.75 5.72 -0.14
C ASP A 8 -5.56 5.21 1.29
N LEU A 9 -6.17 5.87 2.28
CA LEU A 9 -6.05 5.50 3.69
C LEU A 9 -6.66 4.11 3.97
N MET A 10 -7.80 3.79 3.34
CA MET A 10 -8.36 2.44 3.44
C MET A 10 -7.43 1.39 2.84
N ALA A 11 -6.81 1.68 1.70
CA ALA A 11 -5.86 0.78 1.08
C ALA A 11 -4.65 0.51 1.99
N PHE A 12 -4.17 1.54 2.68
CA PHE A 12 -3.11 1.44 3.67
C PHE A 12 -3.50 0.59 4.90
N VAL A 13 -4.70 0.78 5.45
CA VAL A 13 -5.20 -0.04 6.57
C VAL A 13 -5.29 -1.51 6.16
N VAL A 14 -5.80 -1.81 4.96
CA VAL A 14 -5.90 -3.19 4.47
C VAL A 14 -4.51 -3.82 4.28
N VAL A 15 -3.51 -3.06 3.81
CA VAL A 15 -2.13 -3.55 3.73
C VAL A 15 -1.55 -3.84 5.13
N ALA A 16 -1.82 -2.98 6.11
CA ALA A 16 -1.38 -3.18 7.49
C ALA A 16 -2.06 -4.39 8.16
N GLU A 17 -3.33 -4.65 7.86
CA GLU A 17 -4.06 -5.85 8.32
C GLU A 17 -3.52 -7.13 7.68
N GLU A 18 -3.37 -7.15 6.35
CA GLU A 18 -2.97 -8.34 5.60
C GLU A 18 -1.47 -8.64 5.71
N ARG A 19 -0.64 -7.65 6.06
CA ARG A 19 0.84 -7.70 6.06
C ARG A 19 1.43 -8.21 4.72
N SER A 20 0.65 -8.10 3.64
CA SER A 20 1.00 -8.60 2.32
C SER A 20 0.31 -7.77 1.24
N PHE A 21 1.12 -7.12 0.40
CA PHE A 21 0.63 -6.33 -0.72
C PHE A 21 -0.17 -7.17 -1.73
N THR A 22 0.17 -8.44 -1.92
CA THR A 22 -0.55 -9.33 -2.84
C THR A 22 -1.94 -9.67 -2.32
N ARG A 23 -2.08 -10.00 -1.03
CA ARG A 23 -3.38 -10.30 -0.41
C ARG A 23 -4.25 -9.06 -0.30
N ALA A 24 -3.66 -7.93 0.09
CA ALA A 24 -4.36 -6.65 0.13
C ALA A 24 -4.86 -6.20 -1.25
N ALA A 25 -4.05 -6.36 -2.29
CA ALA A 25 -4.44 -6.06 -3.67
C ALA A 25 -5.61 -6.95 -4.14
N ALA A 26 -5.56 -8.25 -3.84
CA ALA A 26 -6.66 -9.17 -4.13
C ALA A 26 -7.95 -8.78 -3.38
N ARG A 27 -7.86 -8.42 -2.09
CA ARG A 27 -9.00 -8.02 -1.26
C ARG A 27 -9.64 -6.71 -1.74
N LEU A 28 -8.84 -5.77 -2.23
CA LEU A 28 -9.31 -4.50 -2.78
C LEU A 28 -9.72 -4.59 -4.26
N SER A 29 -9.52 -5.75 -4.91
CA SER A 29 -9.69 -5.91 -6.36
C SER A 29 -8.89 -4.88 -7.15
N MET A 30 -7.64 -4.65 -6.74
CA MET A 30 -6.71 -3.70 -7.37
C MET A 30 -5.45 -4.43 -7.84
N ALA A 31 -4.75 -3.84 -8.80
CA ALA A 31 -3.41 -4.29 -9.16
C ALA A 31 -2.42 -3.98 -8.01
N GLN A 32 -1.48 -4.88 -7.74
CA GLN A 32 -0.43 -4.68 -6.75
C GLN A 32 0.40 -3.41 -7.04
N SER A 33 0.63 -3.09 -8.31
CA SER A 33 1.33 -1.87 -8.75
C SER A 33 0.56 -0.60 -8.36
N ALA A 34 -0.76 -0.59 -8.54
CA ALA A 34 -1.61 0.53 -8.13
C ALA A 34 -1.62 0.68 -6.61
N LEU A 35 -1.71 -0.42 -5.87
CA LEU A 35 -1.66 -0.43 -4.41
C LEU A 35 -0.31 0.10 -3.88
N SER A 36 0.80 -0.31 -4.50
CA SER A 36 2.14 0.19 -4.15
C SER A 36 2.27 1.70 -4.38
N GLN A 37 1.74 2.23 -5.50
CA GLN A 37 1.73 3.67 -5.77
C GLN A 37 0.92 4.45 -4.73
N ILE A 38 -0.23 3.91 -4.32
CA ILE A 38 -1.09 4.52 -3.28
C ILE A 38 -0.36 4.57 -1.94
N VAL A 39 0.19 3.44 -1.50
CA VAL A 39 0.93 3.35 -0.24
C VAL A 39 2.14 4.29 -0.28
N ARG A 40 2.89 4.32 -1.38
CA ARG A 40 4.03 5.23 -1.54
C ARG A 40 3.63 6.70 -1.44
N ARG A 41 2.48 7.10 -2.01
CA ARG A 41 1.94 8.46 -1.87
C ARG A 41 1.62 8.80 -0.42
N ILE A 42 1.08 7.84 0.33
CA ILE A 42 0.79 7.99 1.76
C ILE A 42 2.09 8.11 2.55
N GLU A 43 3.06 7.24 2.30
CA GLU A 43 4.38 7.25 2.93
C GLU A 43 5.10 8.59 2.71
N GLU A 44 5.10 9.10 1.46
CA GLU A 44 5.69 10.39 1.11
C GLU A 44 5.00 11.56 1.84
N ARG A 45 3.68 11.47 2.07
CA ARG A 45 2.90 12.50 2.77
C ARG A 45 3.06 12.44 4.30
N LEU A 46 3.19 11.25 4.86
CA LEU A 46 3.34 11.04 6.31
C LEU A 46 4.81 11.03 6.75
N GLY A 47 5.77 10.93 5.84
CA GLY A 47 7.19 10.78 6.14
C GLY A 47 7.52 9.43 6.80
N LEU A 48 6.64 8.43 6.65
CA LEU A 48 6.78 7.10 7.24
C LEU A 48 7.13 6.09 6.17
N ARG A 49 8.12 5.22 6.39
CA ARG A 49 8.38 4.06 5.54
C ARG A 49 7.81 2.82 6.21
N LEU A 50 6.84 2.18 5.57
CA LEU A 50 6.31 0.88 5.96
C LEU A 50 7.16 -0.22 5.29
N SER A 51 8.47 -0.17 5.52
CA SER A 51 9.33 -1.30 5.25
C SER A 51 9.28 -2.24 6.44
N ASP A 52 8.21 -3.03 6.53
CA ASP A 52 8.27 -4.29 7.27
C ASP A 52 9.42 -5.09 6.67
N ALA A 53 10.52 -5.16 7.40
CA ALA A 53 11.74 -5.85 7.01
C ALA A 53 11.50 -7.37 6.98
N ASN A 54 10.83 -7.87 5.94
CA ASN A 54 10.96 -9.25 5.50
C ASN A 54 10.57 -9.43 4.01
N HIS A 55 11.57 -9.33 3.14
CA HIS A 55 11.66 -10.07 1.87
C HIS A 55 10.73 -9.70 0.69
N ALA A 56 10.47 -8.42 0.38
CA ALA A 56 9.80 -8.06 -0.89
C ALA A 56 10.46 -6.93 -1.71
N GLN A 57 11.70 -6.51 -1.37
CA GLN A 57 12.51 -5.57 -2.16
C GLN A 57 13.04 -6.17 -3.49
N ARG A 58 12.39 -7.21 -4.04
CA ARG A 58 12.85 -7.92 -5.25
C ARG A 58 11.97 -7.75 -6.49
N CYS A 59 10.89 -6.97 -6.42
CA CYS A 59 10.09 -6.64 -7.61
C CYS A 59 10.38 -5.21 -8.08
N THR A 60 11.65 -4.90 -8.33
CA THR A 60 12.04 -3.78 -9.20
C THR A 60 13.11 -4.30 -10.15
N HIS A 61 12.67 -4.93 -11.24
CA HIS A 61 13.42 -5.00 -12.48
C HIS A 61 12.47 -5.14 -13.67
#